data_AF-A0A7W6LEK2-F1
#
_entry.id   AF-A0A7W6LEK2-F1
#
_cell.length_a   1.000
_cell.length_b   1.000
_cell.length_c   1.000
_cell.angle_alpha   90.00
_cell.angle_beta   90.00
_cell.angle_gamma   90.00
#
_symmetry.space_group_name_H-M   'P 1'
#
loop_
_entity.id
_entity.type
_entity.pdbx_description
1 polymer ?
#
loop_
_entity_poly.entity_id
_entity_poly.type
_entity_poly.pdbx_seq_one_letter_code
_entity_poly.pdbx_strand_id
1 'polypeptide(L)'
;MEDISVAQALADFAQRHSGVIIESTSATVVIYTGDLYNVVGSTPDPKINGVTWKQLLINNGIGTNSNDHCYATLPLPTGSSSHPNFSVGGHMTPNSDGSVPTGGSCYLMPLCYWHNSTSNNGVPFPHSPDTMLQLSGYMQSDLAATFVARMPSATPYTLVGAHDGNVFTADVAGPDVASSWVGQKDAATGGAFPEHYILFRQIREKGLIKYVIEDARVPDPASK
;
A
#
# COMPACT_ATOMS: atom_id res chain seq x y z
N MET A 1 -8.75 1.40 17.25
CA MET A 1 -9.22 1.43 15.86
C MET A 1 -9.55 -0.01 15.55
N GLU A 2 -10.82 -0.33 15.28
CA GLU A 2 -11.23 -1.71 14.97
C GLU A 2 -10.39 -2.22 13.79
N ASP A 3 -9.88 -3.45 13.90
CA ASP A 3 -9.20 -4.11 12.80
C ASP A 3 -10.26 -4.35 11.71
N ILE A 4 -10.34 -3.45 10.73
CA ILE A 4 -11.17 -3.63 9.53
C ILE A 4 -10.65 -4.88 8.82
N SER A 5 -11.52 -5.86 8.60
CA SER A 5 -11.12 -7.06 7.86
C SER A 5 -10.64 -6.68 6.47
N VAL A 6 -9.67 -7.42 5.93
CA VAL A 6 -9.17 -7.22 4.57
C VAL A 6 -10.31 -7.15 3.55
N ALA A 7 -11.29 -8.04 3.70
CA ALA A 7 -12.46 -8.11 2.84
C ALA A 7 -13.25 -6.79 2.87
N GLN A 8 -13.42 -6.20 4.05
CA GLN A 8 -14.08 -4.90 4.19
C GLN A 8 -13.24 -3.77 3.57
N ALA A 9 -11.91 -3.79 3.73
CA ALA A 9 -11.05 -2.79 3.09
C ALA A 9 -11.11 -2.86 1.55
N LEU A 10 -11.20 -4.07 0.98
CA LEU A 10 -11.47 -4.27 -0.46
C LEU A 10 -12.88 -3.78 -0.83
N ALA A 11 -13.89 -4.06 -0.01
CA ALA A 11 -15.25 -3.55 -0.25
C ALA A 11 -15.30 -2.01 -0.28
N ASP A 12 -14.68 -1.36 0.71
CA ASP A 12 -14.61 0.09 0.82
C ASP A 12 -13.83 0.71 -0.35
N PHE A 13 -12.79 0.04 -0.85
CA PHE A 13 -12.07 0.47 -2.04
C PHE A 13 -12.95 0.34 -3.29
N ALA A 14 -13.56 -0.83 -3.49
CA ALA A 14 -14.43 -1.08 -4.64
C ALA A 14 -15.62 -0.11 -4.67
N GLN A 15 -16.26 0.15 -3.54
CA GLN A 15 -17.38 1.09 -3.43
C GLN A 15 -16.98 2.51 -3.84
N ARG A 16 -15.77 2.97 -3.47
CA ARG A 16 -15.29 4.32 -3.78
C ARG A 16 -14.84 4.49 -5.24
N HIS A 17 -14.42 3.41 -5.90
CA HIS A 17 -13.68 3.51 -7.17
C HIS A 17 -14.28 2.70 -8.33
N SER A 18 -15.37 1.96 -8.12
CA SER A 18 -16.08 1.29 -9.21
C SER A 18 -16.60 2.28 -10.25
N GLY A 19 -16.35 1.99 -11.53
CA GLY A 19 -16.73 2.88 -12.65
C GLY A 19 -15.87 4.14 -12.80
N VAL A 20 -14.81 4.30 -12.00
CA VAL A 20 -13.89 5.44 -12.07
C VAL A 20 -12.57 5.01 -12.70
N ILE A 21 -11.97 5.89 -13.51
CA ILE A 21 -10.61 5.70 -14.01
C ILE A 21 -9.62 6.09 -12.91
N ILE A 22 -8.71 5.17 -12.61
CA ILE A 22 -7.69 5.29 -11.57
C ILE A 22 -6.32 5.41 -12.22
N GLU A 23 -5.46 6.27 -11.70
CA GLU A 23 -4.08 6.41 -12.19
C GLU A 23 -3.24 5.17 -11.87
N SER A 24 -2.27 4.87 -12.74
CA SER A 24 -1.21 3.89 -12.44
C SER A 24 -0.35 4.36 -11.28
N THR A 25 0.17 3.41 -10.51
CA THR A 25 1.13 3.67 -9.43
C THR A 25 2.55 3.41 -9.90
N SER A 26 3.51 3.94 -9.14
CA SER A 26 4.92 3.59 -9.28
C SER A 26 5.61 3.73 -7.93
N ALA A 27 6.58 2.87 -7.67
CA ALA A 27 7.55 3.04 -6.58
C ALA A 27 8.93 3.25 -7.19
N THR A 28 9.61 4.33 -6.84
CA THR A 28 10.94 4.65 -7.36
C THR A 28 11.88 4.95 -6.21
N VAL A 29 13.05 4.32 -6.23
CA VAL A 29 14.11 4.60 -5.26
C VAL A 29 14.67 6.00 -5.52
N VAL A 30 14.64 6.84 -4.49
CA VAL A 30 15.15 8.21 -4.53
C VAL A 30 16.02 8.48 -3.30
N ILE A 31 16.89 9.49 -3.41
CA ILE A 31 17.54 10.09 -2.26
C ILE A 31 16.80 11.39 -1.93
N TYR A 32 16.39 11.55 -0.69
CA TYR A 32 15.68 12.74 -0.23
C TYR A 32 16.41 13.37 0.95
N THR A 33 16.33 14.69 1.02
CA THR A 33 16.82 15.51 2.13
C THR A 33 15.81 16.60 2.42
N GLY A 34 15.56 16.89 3.70
CA GLY A 34 14.55 17.85 4.13
C GLY A 34 13.65 17.30 5.24
N ASP A 35 12.73 18.12 5.71
CA ASP A 35 11.76 17.70 6.72
C ASP A 35 10.61 16.93 6.07
N LEU A 36 10.28 15.80 6.68
CA LEU A 36 9.14 14.97 6.29
C LEU A 36 8.11 14.89 7.42
N TYR A 37 6.85 14.73 7.04
CA TYR A 37 5.71 14.63 7.95
C TYR A 37 4.90 13.39 7.60
N ASN A 38 4.26 12.77 8.60
CA ASN A 38 3.35 11.65 8.35
C ASN A 38 2.22 12.08 7.42
N VAL A 39 1.91 11.25 6.41
CA VAL A 39 0.74 11.46 5.56
C VAL A 39 -0.52 11.18 6.37
N VAL A 40 -1.38 12.20 6.50
CA VAL A 40 -2.67 12.10 7.17
C VAL A 40 -3.65 11.33 6.29
N GLY A 41 -4.33 10.34 6.87
CA GLY A 41 -5.28 9.50 6.13
C GLY A 41 -4.63 8.38 5.31
N SER A 42 -3.31 8.19 5.41
CA SER A 42 -2.66 6.95 4.98
C SER A 42 -3.13 5.78 5.84
N THR A 43 -3.12 4.57 5.26
CA THR A 43 -3.37 3.36 6.04
C THR A 43 -2.15 3.07 6.92
N PRO A 44 -2.34 2.56 8.15
CA PRO A 44 -1.23 1.92 8.85
C PRO A 44 -0.70 0.76 7.99
N ASP A 45 0.55 0.35 8.20
CA ASP A 45 1.04 -0.89 7.58
C ASP A 45 0.06 -2.00 7.93
N PRO A 46 -0.65 -2.59 6.94
CA PRO A 46 -1.74 -3.47 7.26
C PRO A 46 -1.19 -4.64 8.09
N LYS A 47 -1.85 -4.99 9.20
CA LYS A 47 -1.57 -6.24 9.95
C LYS A 47 -2.08 -7.45 9.15
N ILE A 48 -1.70 -7.54 7.90
CA ILE A 48 -2.16 -8.50 6.92
C ILE A 48 -0.92 -9.32 6.54
N ASN A 49 -1.00 -10.66 6.58
CA ASN A 49 0.09 -11.43 5.99
C ASN A 49 -0.02 -11.34 4.45
N GLY A 50 1.11 -11.08 3.79
CA GLY A 50 1.18 -10.90 2.34
C GLY A 50 1.81 -9.57 1.95
N VAL A 51 1.16 -8.82 1.06
CA VAL A 51 1.70 -7.56 0.53
C VAL A 51 1.56 -6.43 1.57
N THR A 52 2.70 -5.98 2.12
CA THR A 52 2.79 -4.90 3.12
C THR A 52 3.66 -3.75 2.61
N TRP A 53 3.53 -2.56 3.22
CA TRP A 53 4.38 -1.42 2.88
C TRP A 53 5.83 -1.65 3.30
N LYS A 54 6.05 -2.28 4.46
CA LYS A 54 7.38 -2.77 4.87
C LYS A 54 8.00 -3.71 3.83
N GLN A 55 7.25 -4.68 3.31
CA GLN A 55 7.80 -5.60 2.32
C GLN A 55 8.12 -4.90 0.99
N LEU A 56 7.35 -3.88 0.61
CA LEU A 56 7.66 -3.06 -0.57
C LEU A 56 9.02 -2.36 -0.43
N LEU A 57 9.35 -1.81 0.75
CA LEU A 57 10.68 -1.24 1.04
C LEU A 57 11.78 -2.29 0.91
N ILE A 58 11.59 -3.45 1.56
CA ILE A 58 12.58 -4.56 1.55
C ILE A 58 12.84 -5.07 0.14
N ASN A 59 11.79 -5.24 -0.67
CA ASN A 59 11.89 -5.67 -2.06
C ASN A 59 12.68 -4.68 -2.93
N ASN A 60 12.77 -3.42 -2.51
CA ASN A 60 13.56 -2.37 -3.17
C ASN A 60 14.91 -2.11 -2.47
N GLY A 61 15.35 -3.01 -1.59
CA GLY A 61 16.65 -2.95 -0.91
C GLY A 61 16.72 -1.98 0.27
N ILE A 62 15.60 -1.36 0.67
CA ILE A 62 15.53 -0.38 1.76
C ILE A 62 15.09 -1.10 3.05
N GLY A 63 15.66 -0.73 4.19
CA GLY A 63 15.31 -1.37 5.47
C GLY A 63 15.94 -2.75 5.66
N THR A 64 17.10 -3.03 5.05
CA THR A 64 17.82 -4.32 5.16
C THR A 64 19.24 -4.12 5.70
N ASN A 65 19.81 -5.13 6.35
CA ASN A 65 21.18 -5.11 6.88
C ASN A 65 21.45 -3.91 7.80
N SER A 66 22.50 -3.14 7.56
CA SER A 66 22.84 -1.93 8.34
C SER A 66 21.76 -0.84 8.28
N ASN A 67 20.82 -0.95 7.35
CA ASN A 67 19.73 0.00 7.14
C ASN A 67 18.40 -0.49 7.75
N ASP A 68 18.39 -1.59 8.52
CA ASP A 68 17.21 -2.09 9.25
C ASP A 68 16.96 -1.31 10.56
N HIS A 69 16.72 -0.01 10.43
CA HIS A 69 16.44 0.88 11.55
C HIS A 69 15.36 1.91 11.19
N CYS A 70 14.77 2.54 12.20
CA CYS A 70 13.87 3.66 11.98
C CYS A 70 14.66 4.85 11.45
N TYR A 71 14.28 5.40 10.29
CA TYR A 71 15.01 6.51 9.69
C TYR A 71 14.72 7.84 10.39
N ALA A 72 13.59 7.97 11.07
CA ALA A 72 13.31 9.16 11.87
C ALA A 72 14.26 9.22 13.06
N THR A 73 15.12 10.25 13.09
CA THR A 73 16.09 10.48 14.19
C THR A 73 15.49 11.32 15.30
N LEU A 74 14.50 12.16 15.00
CA LEU A 74 13.79 13.00 15.94
C LEU A 74 12.29 13.11 15.58
N PRO A 75 11.42 13.39 16.55
CA PRO A 75 11.69 13.37 18.00
C PRO A 75 11.89 11.94 18.52
N LEU A 76 12.57 11.81 19.67
CA LEU A 76 12.67 10.54 20.40
C LEU A 76 11.41 10.31 21.24
N PRO A 77 10.98 9.04 21.44
CA PRO A 77 9.99 8.73 22.45
C PRO A 77 10.42 9.28 23.81
N THR A 78 9.47 9.83 24.57
CA THR A 78 9.77 10.45 25.87
C THR A 78 10.50 9.47 26.80
N GLY A 79 11.66 9.87 27.31
CA GLY A 79 12.50 9.05 28.19
C GLY A 79 13.41 8.05 27.46
N SER A 80 13.39 7.99 26.13
CA SER A 80 14.27 7.14 25.33
C SER A 80 15.49 7.88 24.80
N SER A 81 16.64 7.20 24.77
CA SER A 81 17.87 7.65 24.12
C SER A 81 18.08 7.07 22.71
N SER A 82 17.19 6.19 22.26
CA SER A 82 17.25 5.52 20.96
C SER A 82 15.85 5.18 20.44
N HIS A 83 15.76 4.89 19.14
CA HIS A 83 14.53 4.44 18.50
C HIS A 83 14.41 2.91 18.49
N PRO A 84 13.19 2.36 18.48
CA PRO A 84 12.97 0.98 18.09
C PRO A 84 13.39 0.73 16.63
N ASN A 85 13.65 -0.53 16.29
CA ASN A 85 14.00 -0.94 14.92
C ASN A 85 12.86 -0.68 13.91
N PHE A 86 13.21 -0.77 12.62
CA PHE A 86 12.26 -0.68 11.52
C PHE A 86 11.15 -1.73 11.65
N SER A 87 9.93 -1.23 11.82
CA SER A 87 8.75 -2.06 12.09
C SER A 87 7.73 -1.98 10.96
N VAL A 88 7.62 -0.83 10.29
CA VAL A 88 6.55 -0.51 9.34
C VAL A 88 7.02 0.42 8.23
N GLY A 89 6.43 0.29 7.04
CA GLY A 89 6.57 1.30 5.99
C GLY A 89 5.72 2.54 6.30
N GLY A 90 6.38 3.67 6.58
CA GLY A 90 5.71 4.93 6.91
C GLY A 90 5.53 5.82 5.69
N HIS A 91 4.29 6.28 5.45
CA HIS A 91 4.00 7.25 4.39
C HIS A 91 4.35 8.66 4.84
N MET A 92 5.15 9.34 4.05
CA MET A 92 5.71 10.65 4.35
C MET A 92 5.41 11.66 3.26
N THR A 93 5.29 12.93 3.64
CA THR A 93 5.08 14.05 2.72
C THR A 93 5.90 15.25 3.18
N PRO A 94 6.37 16.11 2.25
CA PRO A 94 6.98 17.39 2.62
C PRO A 94 5.95 18.41 3.14
N ASN A 95 4.65 18.15 2.95
CA ASN A 95 3.60 19.05 3.42
C ASN A 95 3.41 18.91 4.93
N SER A 96 3.56 20.01 5.66
CA SER A 96 3.49 20.00 7.13
C SER A 96 2.11 19.68 7.69
N ASP A 97 1.05 19.84 6.90
CA ASP A 97 -0.31 19.42 7.24
C ASP A 97 -0.56 17.93 7.00
N GLY A 98 0.43 17.20 6.47
CA GLY A 98 0.34 15.78 6.14
C GLY A 98 -0.51 15.49 4.89
N SER A 99 -0.90 16.50 4.12
CA SER A 99 -1.75 16.31 2.94
C SER A 99 -0.97 15.74 1.75
N VAL A 100 -1.64 14.89 0.97
CA VAL A 100 -1.19 14.42 -0.33
C VAL A 100 -2.42 14.38 -1.25
N PRO A 101 -2.41 15.07 -2.40
CA PRO A 101 -3.53 15.03 -3.32
C PRO A 101 -3.69 13.64 -3.92
N THR A 102 -4.93 13.24 -4.22
CA THR A 102 -5.20 12.00 -4.97
C THR A 102 -4.48 12.03 -6.33
N GLY A 103 -3.82 10.92 -6.68
CA GLY A 103 -2.95 10.82 -7.86
C GLY A 103 -1.56 11.45 -7.68
N GLY A 104 -1.34 12.18 -6.58
CA GLY A 104 -0.06 12.81 -6.26
C GLY A 104 1.03 11.82 -5.84
N SER A 105 2.16 12.38 -5.42
CA SER A 105 3.28 11.62 -4.89
C SER A 105 3.46 11.82 -3.39
N CYS A 106 3.86 10.74 -2.73
CA CYS A 106 4.34 10.74 -1.35
C CYS A 106 5.62 9.89 -1.26
N TYR A 107 6.21 9.81 -0.10
CA TYR A 107 7.36 8.94 0.15
C TYR A 107 6.99 7.79 1.07
N LEU A 108 7.71 6.69 0.97
CA LEU A 108 7.64 5.56 1.89
C LEU A 108 9.05 5.30 2.42
N MET A 109 9.17 5.22 3.74
CA MET A 109 10.46 4.98 4.39
C MET A 109 10.34 4.06 5.62
N PRO A 110 11.46 3.45 6.05
CA PRO A 110 11.50 2.66 7.28
C PRO A 110 11.18 3.47 8.53
N LEU A 111 10.09 3.11 9.23
CA LEU A 111 9.72 3.70 10.51
C LEU A 111 9.49 2.64 11.60
N CYS A 112 9.58 3.07 12.85
CA CYS A 112 9.03 2.36 13.99
C CYS A 112 7.54 2.71 14.19
N TYR A 113 6.81 1.88 14.94
CA TYR A 113 5.39 2.12 15.24
C TYR A 113 5.13 3.46 15.94
N TRP A 114 6.08 3.93 16.76
CA TRP A 114 5.90 5.16 17.50
C TRP A 114 5.89 6.37 16.55
N HIS A 115 6.86 6.49 15.64
CA HIS A 115 6.86 7.56 14.64
C HIS A 115 5.70 7.43 13.66
N ASN A 116 5.37 6.20 13.24
CA ASN A 116 4.23 5.93 12.38
C ASN A 116 2.90 5.88 13.16
N SER A 117 2.66 6.88 14.01
CA SER A 117 1.43 7.01 14.79
C SER A 117 0.76 8.35 14.51
N THR A 118 -0.57 8.39 14.65
CA THR A 118 -1.35 9.62 14.44
C THR A 118 -1.02 10.72 15.43
N SER A 119 -0.50 10.39 16.62
CA SER A 119 0.00 11.37 17.60
C SER A 119 1.21 12.16 17.11
N ASN A 120 1.91 11.67 16.08
CA ASN A 120 3.05 12.34 15.46
C ASN A 120 2.70 12.98 14.10
N ASN A 121 1.42 13.10 13.76
CA ASN A 121 1.01 13.88 12.58
C ASN A 121 1.34 15.37 12.78
N GLY A 122 1.83 16.02 11.71
CA GLY A 122 2.27 17.42 11.76
C GLY A 122 3.58 17.67 12.52
N VAL A 123 4.20 16.62 13.04
CA VAL A 123 5.54 16.69 13.65
C VAL A 123 6.58 16.52 12.54
N PRO A 124 7.57 17.42 12.44
CA PRO A 124 8.64 17.28 11.46
C PRO A 124 9.60 16.17 11.87
N PHE A 125 9.96 15.32 10.91
CA PHE A 125 11.06 14.39 10.98
C PHE A 125 12.18 14.89 10.07
N PRO A 126 13.22 15.53 10.63
CA PRO A 126 14.35 15.98 9.83
C PRO A 126 15.06 14.78 9.19
N HIS A 127 15.31 14.87 7.89
CA HIS A 127 16.06 13.86 7.16
C HIS A 127 17.33 14.43 6.56
N SER A 128 18.44 13.77 6.89
CA SER A 128 19.66 13.83 6.10
C SER A 128 19.48 12.99 4.82
N PRO A 129 20.35 13.13 3.80
CA PRO A 129 20.24 12.38 2.56
C PRO A 129 20.19 10.86 2.80
N ASP A 130 19.00 10.28 2.64
CA ASP A 130 18.75 8.85 2.81
C ASP A 130 17.90 8.29 1.67
N THR A 131 18.00 6.98 1.46
CA THR A 131 17.30 6.27 0.38
C THR A 131 15.87 5.95 0.79
N MET A 132 14.89 6.36 -0.01
CA MET A 132 13.47 6.07 0.22
C MET A 132 12.74 5.73 -1.07
N LEU A 133 11.49 5.31 -0.98
CA LEU A 133 10.64 5.14 -2.15
C LEU A 133 9.77 6.37 -2.34
N GLN A 134 9.86 7.02 -3.49
CA GLN A 134 8.82 7.91 -3.97
C GLN A 134 7.69 7.06 -4.55
N LEU A 135 6.51 7.17 -3.96
CA LEU A 135 5.28 6.53 -4.42
C LEU A 135 4.46 7.55 -5.21
N SER A 136 4.01 7.20 -6.41
CA SER A 136 3.09 8.01 -7.22
C SER A 136 1.75 7.31 -7.39
N GLY A 137 0.69 8.08 -7.69
CA GLY A 137 -0.67 7.54 -7.81
C GLY A 137 -1.35 7.34 -6.45
N TYR A 138 -1.00 8.19 -5.47
CA TYR A 138 -1.52 8.13 -4.10
C TYR A 138 -3.05 8.14 -4.07
N MET A 139 -3.63 7.28 -3.24
CA MET A 139 -5.05 7.27 -2.92
C MET A 139 -5.21 7.18 -1.42
N GLN A 140 -6.19 7.91 -0.88
CA GLN A 140 -6.45 7.89 0.55
C GLN A 140 -6.96 6.51 0.98
N SER A 141 -6.41 6.00 2.07
CA SER A 141 -6.72 4.67 2.59
C SER A 141 -6.43 3.53 1.59
N ASP A 142 -5.45 3.69 0.70
CA ASP A 142 -5.01 2.63 -0.21
C ASP A 142 -4.28 1.50 0.56
N LEU A 143 -4.50 0.25 0.16
CA LEU A 143 -3.74 -0.89 0.65
C LEU A 143 -2.46 -1.04 -0.18
N ALA A 144 -1.40 -1.59 0.43
CA ALA A 144 -0.18 -1.92 -0.31
C ALA A 144 -0.45 -2.82 -1.52
N ALA A 145 -1.41 -3.75 -1.40
CA ALA A 145 -1.78 -4.66 -2.48
C ALA A 145 -2.53 -3.98 -3.64
N THR A 146 -3.47 -3.07 -3.35
CA THR A 146 -4.17 -2.29 -4.38
C THR A 146 -3.23 -1.27 -5.03
N PHE A 147 -2.24 -0.77 -4.29
CA PHE A 147 -1.16 0.03 -4.86
C PHE A 147 -0.27 -0.81 -5.81
N VAL A 148 0.21 -1.97 -5.36
CA VAL A 148 1.07 -2.86 -6.18
C VAL A 148 0.34 -3.37 -7.42
N ALA A 149 -0.95 -3.73 -7.30
CA ALA A 149 -1.74 -4.20 -8.44
C ALA A 149 -2.00 -3.12 -9.51
N ARG A 150 -1.79 -1.84 -9.18
CA ARG A 150 -1.87 -0.71 -10.12
C ARG A 150 -0.50 -0.29 -10.67
N MET A 151 0.56 -1.04 -10.38
CA MET A 151 1.85 -0.83 -11.04
C MET A 151 1.81 -1.39 -12.47
N PRO A 152 2.56 -0.80 -13.42
CA PRO A 152 2.57 -1.27 -14.81
C PRO A 152 2.86 -2.78 -14.93
N SER A 153 1.93 -3.53 -15.51
CA SER A 153 2.11 -4.94 -15.85
C SER A 153 2.21 -5.15 -17.36
N ALA A 154 2.86 -6.26 -17.75
CA ALA A 154 2.79 -6.77 -19.11
C ALA A 154 1.43 -7.41 -19.42
N THR A 155 0.71 -7.86 -18.38
CA THR A 155 -0.63 -8.42 -18.52
C THR A 155 -1.70 -7.32 -18.43
N PRO A 156 -2.86 -7.51 -19.09
CA PRO A 156 -3.91 -6.50 -19.08
C PRO A 156 -4.75 -6.48 -17.80
N TYR A 157 -4.61 -7.48 -16.92
CA TYR A 157 -5.40 -7.56 -15.69
C TYR A 157 -4.55 -7.97 -14.50
N THR A 158 -4.83 -7.35 -13.35
CA THR A 158 -4.20 -7.70 -12.08
C THR A 158 -5.27 -7.84 -11.01
N LEU A 159 -5.25 -8.95 -10.29
CA LEU A 159 -6.17 -9.29 -9.23
C LEU A 159 -5.57 -8.96 -7.87
N VAL A 160 -6.37 -8.38 -6.98
CA VAL A 160 -6.10 -8.32 -5.54
C VAL A 160 -7.09 -9.22 -4.84
N GLY A 161 -6.59 -10.22 -4.12
CA GLY A 161 -7.40 -11.23 -3.46
C GLY A 161 -7.23 -11.21 -1.94
N ALA A 162 -8.29 -11.55 -1.21
CA ALA A 162 -8.29 -11.75 0.23
C ALA A 162 -8.75 -13.17 0.62
N HIS A 163 -7.95 -13.89 1.40
CA HIS A 163 -8.27 -15.23 1.92
C HIS A 163 -7.67 -15.43 3.33
N ASP A 164 -8.48 -15.86 4.30
CA ASP A 164 -8.05 -16.14 5.68
C ASP A 164 -7.24 -15.00 6.33
N GLY A 165 -7.63 -13.75 6.06
CA GLY A 165 -6.94 -12.56 6.56
C GLY A 165 -5.64 -12.21 5.84
N ASN A 166 -5.29 -12.94 4.78
CA ASN A 166 -4.11 -12.69 3.94
C ASN A 166 -4.51 -11.96 2.65
N VAL A 167 -3.59 -11.16 2.11
CA VAL A 167 -3.76 -10.49 0.81
C VAL A 167 -2.65 -10.89 -0.15
N PHE A 168 -3.04 -11.09 -1.41
CA PHE A 168 -2.09 -11.29 -2.49
C PHE A 168 -2.49 -10.52 -3.74
N THR A 169 -1.52 -10.40 -4.65
CA THR A 169 -1.68 -9.81 -5.98
C THR A 169 -1.27 -10.83 -7.03
N ALA A 170 -2.02 -10.93 -8.12
CA ALA A 170 -1.69 -11.83 -9.22
C ALA A 170 -2.05 -11.21 -10.56
N ASP A 171 -1.13 -11.29 -11.52
CA ASP A 171 -1.41 -10.95 -12.92
C ASP A 171 -2.21 -12.07 -13.58
N VAL A 172 -3.28 -11.73 -14.29
CA VAL A 172 -4.20 -12.69 -14.91
C VAL A 172 -4.48 -12.33 -16.37
N ALA A 173 -4.75 -13.36 -17.18
CA ALA A 173 -4.97 -13.17 -18.61
C ALA A 173 -6.32 -12.52 -18.95
N GLY A 174 -7.32 -12.66 -18.08
CA GLY A 174 -8.66 -12.10 -18.28
C GLY A 174 -9.66 -12.39 -17.16
N PRO A 175 -10.86 -11.81 -17.22
CA PRO A 175 -11.90 -11.97 -16.20
C PRO A 175 -12.37 -13.42 -16.02
N ASP A 176 -12.40 -14.20 -17.10
CA ASP A 176 -12.76 -15.63 -17.05
C ASP A 176 -11.77 -16.44 -16.19
N VAL A 177 -10.49 -16.07 -16.24
CA VAL A 177 -9.45 -16.72 -15.43
C VAL A 177 -9.65 -16.35 -13.95
N ALA A 178 -9.83 -15.05 -13.66
CA ALA A 178 -10.08 -14.57 -12.31
C ALA A 178 -11.32 -15.23 -11.67
N SER A 179 -12.43 -15.31 -12.42
CA SER A 179 -13.68 -15.93 -11.94
C SER A 179 -13.56 -17.46 -11.81
N SER A 180 -12.83 -18.12 -12.73
CA SER A 180 -12.58 -19.57 -12.65
C SER A 180 -11.81 -19.96 -11.40
N TRP A 181 -10.99 -19.05 -10.87
CA TRP A 181 -10.18 -19.31 -9.69
C TRP A 181 -11.01 -19.35 -8.41
N VAL A 182 -12.17 -18.69 -8.36
CA VAL A 182 -12.98 -18.60 -7.14
C VAL A 182 -13.43 -20.00 -6.66
N GLY A 183 -13.07 -20.34 -5.42
CA GLY A 183 -13.42 -21.63 -4.82
C GLY A 183 -12.54 -22.81 -5.24
N GLN A 184 -11.53 -22.59 -6.10
CA GLN A 184 -10.51 -23.60 -6.39
C GLN A 184 -9.43 -23.61 -5.30
N LYS A 185 -8.91 -24.79 -4.96
CA LYS A 185 -7.69 -24.90 -4.14
C LYS A 185 -6.48 -24.83 -5.05
N ASP A 186 -5.61 -23.86 -4.86
CA ASP A 186 -4.34 -23.83 -5.58
C ASP A 186 -3.38 -24.85 -4.94
N ALA A 187 -2.86 -25.76 -5.76
CA ALA A 187 -1.92 -26.79 -5.35
C ALA A 187 -0.50 -26.24 -5.08
N ALA A 188 -0.16 -25.04 -5.56
CA ALA A 188 1.14 -24.41 -5.35
C ALA A 188 1.21 -23.58 -4.05
N THR A 189 0.07 -23.02 -3.61
CA THR A 189 -0.02 -22.20 -2.39
C THR A 189 -0.74 -22.88 -1.23
N GLY A 190 -1.38 -24.04 -1.46
CA GLY A 190 -2.07 -24.82 -0.43
C GLY A 190 -3.33 -24.17 0.14
N GLY A 191 -3.71 -22.98 -0.33
CA GLY A 191 -4.87 -22.21 0.12
C GLY A 191 -6.06 -22.31 -0.85
N ALA A 192 -7.27 -22.12 -0.34
CA ALA A 192 -8.42 -21.86 -1.20
C ALA A 192 -8.24 -20.47 -1.83
N PHE A 193 -8.62 -20.32 -3.10
CA PHE A 193 -8.62 -19.03 -3.76
C PHE A 193 -9.56 -18.04 -3.02
N PRO A 194 -9.27 -16.74 -3.03
CA PRO A 194 -9.97 -15.71 -2.27
C PRO A 194 -11.47 -15.72 -2.50
N GLU A 195 -12.19 -15.68 -1.38
CA GLU A 195 -13.64 -15.48 -1.35
C GLU A 195 -14.00 -14.04 -1.81
N HIS A 196 -13.05 -13.11 -1.66
CA HIS A 196 -13.19 -11.71 -2.02
C HIS A 196 -12.02 -11.19 -2.86
N TYR A 197 -12.31 -10.50 -3.96
CA TYR A 197 -11.31 -9.92 -4.83
C TYR A 197 -11.75 -8.61 -5.49
N ILE A 198 -10.75 -7.88 -5.97
CA ILE A 198 -10.88 -6.79 -6.95
C ILE A 198 -10.03 -7.18 -8.16
N LEU A 199 -10.62 -7.10 -9.35
CA LEU A 199 -9.93 -7.28 -10.62
C LEU A 199 -9.74 -5.91 -11.27
N PHE A 200 -8.49 -5.50 -11.41
CA PHE A 200 -8.16 -4.30 -12.18
C PHE A 200 -7.92 -4.67 -13.64
N ARG A 201 -8.45 -3.86 -14.57
CA ARG A 201 -8.04 -3.87 -15.98
C ARG A 201 -7.18 -2.67 -16.28
N GLN A 202 -6.03 -2.93 -16.87
CA GLN A 202 -5.10 -1.92 -17.35
C GLN A 202 -5.60 -1.32 -18.67
N ILE A 203 -5.63 0.00 -18.74
CA ILE A 203 -5.95 0.80 -19.93
C ILE A 203 -4.68 1.53 -20.36
N ARG A 204 -4.28 1.36 -21.61
CA ARG A 204 -3.13 2.06 -22.21
C ARG A 204 -3.64 3.09 -23.20
N GLU A 205 -3.53 4.36 -22.85
CA GLU A 205 -3.99 5.47 -23.70
C GLU A 205 -2.91 6.54 -23.80
N LYS A 206 -2.51 6.89 -25.05
CA LYS A 206 -1.54 7.96 -25.34
C LYS A 206 -0.22 7.85 -24.54
N GLY A 207 0.24 6.62 -24.31
CA GLY A 207 1.45 6.33 -23.53
C GLY A 207 1.28 6.38 -22.01
N LEU A 208 0.09 6.72 -21.51
CA LEU A 208 -0.25 6.64 -20.09
C LEU A 208 -0.89 5.30 -19.77
N ILE A 209 -0.60 4.80 -18.58
CA ILE A 209 -1.23 3.61 -18.03
C ILE A 209 -2.24 4.06 -16.97
N LYS A 210 -3.45 3.54 -17.08
CA LYS A 210 -4.55 3.76 -16.14
C LYS A 210 -5.21 2.43 -15.81
N TYR A 211 -6.06 2.43 -14.80
CA TYR A 211 -6.79 1.24 -14.37
C TYR A 211 -8.26 1.55 -14.16
N VAL A 212 -9.09 0.53 -14.33
CA VAL A 212 -10.48 0.50 -13.87
C VAL A 212 -10.69 -0.78 -13.08
N ILE A 213 -11.63 -0.75 -12.14
CA ILE A 213 -12.16 -1.99 -11.55
C ILE A 213 -13.06 -2.63 -12.61
N GLU A 214 -12.60 -3.75 -13.17
CA GLU A 214 -13.34 -4.52 -14.17
C GLU A 214 -14.39 -5.41 -13.50
N ASP A 215 -14.01 -6.01 -12.37
CA ASP A 215 -14.88 -6.88 -11.59
C ASP A 215 -14.49 -6.80 -10.11
N ALA A 216 -15.46 -7.01 -9.23
CA ALA A 216 -15.24 -7.03 -7.80
C ALA A 216 -16.23 -8.00 -7.14
N ARG A 217 -15.67 -8.94 -6.38
CA ARG A 217 -16.44 -9.81 -5.50
C ARG A 217 -16.05 -9.44 -4.07
N VAL A 218 -16.87 -8.64 -3.42
CA VAL A 218 -16.59 -8.12 -2.07
C VAL A 218 -17.82 -8.33 -1.18
N PRO A 219 -17.68 -8.32 0.16
CA PRO A 219 -18.84 -8.31 1.05
C PRO A 219 -19.79 -7.14 0.70
N ASP A 220 -21.08 -7.33 0.96
CA ASP A 220 -22.06 -6.25 0.83
C ASP A 220 -21.75 -5.16 1.88
N PRO A 221 -21.55 -3.89 1.50
CA PRO A 221 -21.24 -2.81 2.44
C PRO A 221 -22.30 -2.59 3.54
N ALA A 222 -23.49 -3.21 3.42
CA ALA A 222 -24.56 -3.14 4.42
C ALA A 222 -24.43 -4.09 5.62
N SER A 223 -23.47 -5.04 5.63
CA SER A 223 -23.22 -5.89 6.80
C SER A 223 -22.27 -5.21 7.80
N LYS A 224 -22.79 -4.22 8.54
CA LYS A 224 -22.19 -3.70 9.77
C LYS A 224 -22.99 -4.15 10.98
#